data_AF-A0A0N1NX09-F1
#
_entry.id   AF-A0A0N1NX09-F1
#
_cell.length_a   1.000
_cell.length_b   1.000
_cell.length_c   1.000
_cell.angle_alpha   90.00
_cell.angle_beta   90.00
_cell.angle_gamma   90.00
#
_symmetry.space_group_name_H-M   'P 1'
#
loop_
_entity.id
_entity.type
_entity.pdbx_description
1 polymer ?
#
loop_
_entity_poly.entity_id
_entity_poly.type
_entity_poly.pdbx_seq_one_letter_code
_entity_poly.pdbx_strand_id
1 'polypeptide(L)'
;MAPKVFLTGVTGYIAGDALHLLHEKHPDWDYTCLVRTEDKAKIVKEAYPNVRIVLGDLEACSILEEEAAKADIVLRAAKAIAAGLVKGHSSDKPGYWLHTGGTGILTYTDSKDDFAGLGKWTDKEYNDLSGVEELTSLPDEAFHRNIDKIVLETGIKHADAVKTVIVCPPTIYGKGRGSVAGRGRQVYELAKLVLTKKYIPIIGDGKARWNSIHVADLSEVFLLLAEKAAQQDENPELWGAKGYIFTENGEHVWGDLARHIGREAARLGYIPEAKEGALGKDEALEQAGFEAVSWGLNSRGKAERARKYLGWTPKQNSIEDEAPKILEQEHKRLQK
;
A
#
# COMPACT_ATOMS: atom_id res chain seq x y z
N MET A 1 9.14 23.26 16.99
CA MET A 1 10.13 22.92 15.94
C MET A 1 9.37 22.25 14.81
N ALA A 2 9.85 22.37 13.57
CA ALA A 2 9.26 21.64 12.45
C ALA A 2 9.35 20.12 12.70
N PRO A 3 8.29 19.34 12.44
CA PRO A 3 8.36 17.88 12.51
C PRO A 3 9.42 17.33 11.57
N LYS A 4 10.23 16.37 12.07
CA LYS A 4 11.21 15.64 11.27
C LYS A 4 10.59 14.36 10.74
N VAL A 5 10.50 14.24 9.42
CA VAL A 5 9.91 13.07 8.76
C VAL A 5 10.98 12.27 8.03
N PHE A 6 11.12 11.00 8.38
CA PHE A 6 11.95 10.04 7.66
C PHE A 6 11.09 9.11 6.81
N LEU A 7 11.33 9.09 5.49
CA LEU A 7 10.59 8.25 4.56
C LEU A 7 11.53 7.28 3.85
N THR A 8 11.10 6.03 3.70
CA THR A 8 11.81 5.07 2.83
C THR A 8 10.98 4.64 1.65
N GLY A 9 11.69 4.27 0.58
CA GLY A 9 11.08 3.79 -0.66
C GLY A 9 10.24 4.84 -1.39
N VAL A 10 10.56 6.13 -1.22
CA VAL A 10 9.93 7.29 -1.89
C VAL A 10 10.06 7.27 -3.42
N THR A 11 10.92 6.40 -3.95
CA THR A 11 11.02 6.14 -5.39
C THR A 11 9.99 5.11 -5.89
N GLY A 12 9.20 4.54 -4.98
CA GLY A 12 8.11 3.62 -5.26
C GLY A 12 6.74 4.31 -5.27
N TYR A 13 5.72 3.55 -5.65
CA TYR A 13 4.37 4.06 -5.93
C TYR A 13 3.68 4.71 -4.73
N ILE A 14 3.55 4.00 -3.60
CA ILE A 14 2.81 4.49 -2.41
C ILE A 14 3.59 5.60 -1.71
N ALA A 15 4.81 5.32 -1.25
CA ALA A 15 5.59 6.28 -0.47
C ALA A 15 6.02 7.50 -1.31
N GLY A 16 6.15 7.36 -2.62
CA GLY A 16 6.40 8.49 -3.52
C GLY A 16 5.20 9.42 -3.64
N ASP A 17 3.98 8.87 -3.72
CA ASP A 17 2.75 9.65 -3.73
C ASP A 17 2.46 10.28 -2.35
N ALA A 18 2.75 9.57 -1.26
CA ALA A 18 2.65 10.11 0.10
C ALA A 18 3.64 11.26 0.33
N LEU A 19 4.91 11.13 -0.12
CA LEU A 19 5.88 12.22 -0.06
C LEU A 19 5.39 13.45 -0.85
N HIS A 20 4.86 13.23 -2.05
CA HIS A 20 4.31 14.31 -2.88
C HIS A 20 3.25 15.10 -2.12
N LEU A 21 2.26 14.42 -1.53
CA LEU A 21 1.19 15.08 -0.80
C LEU A 21 1.66 15.74 0.50
N LEU A 22 2.51 15.07 1.29
CA LEU A 22 3.09 15.61 2.52
C LEU A 22 3.87 16.90 2.24
N HIS A 23 4.78 16.87 1.26
CA HIS A 23 5.58 18.04 0.90
C HIS A 23 4.74 19.16 0.28
N GLU A 24 3.63 18.85 -0.41
CA GLU A 24 2.70 19.87 -0.90
C GLU A 24 1.98 20.58 0.27
N LYS A 25 1.52 19.83 1.28
CA LYS A 25 0.73 20.38 2.40
C LYS A 25 1.57 20.98 3.51
N HIS A 26 2.74 20.40 3.76
CA HIS A 26 3.66 20.77 4.82
C HIS A 26 5.07 20.96 4.26
N PRO A 27 5.30 21.94 3.36
CA PRO A 27 6.63 22.25 2.84
C PRO A 27 7.57 22.80 3.92
N ASP A 28 7.03 23.18 5.08
CA ASP A 28 7.73 23.67 6.27
C ASP A 28 8.30 22.57 7.18
N TRP A 29 8.03 21.29 6.88
CA TRP A 29 8.57 20.16 7.64
C TRP A 29 9.94 19.71 7.13
N ASP A 30 10.71 19.06 8.02
CA ASP A 30 12.07 18.58 7.71
C ASP A 30 12.02 17.14 7.17
N TYR A 31 12.19 16.97 5.86
CA TYR A 31 12.12 15.65 5.22
C TYR A 31 13.50 15.02 4.99
N THR A 32 13.65 13.78 5.43
CA THR A 32 14.76 12.90 5.07
C THR A 32 14.24 11.70 4.27
N CYS A 33 14.86 11.41 3.13
CA CYS A 33 14.45 10.32 2.26
C CYS A 33 15.59 9.33 2.01
N LEU A 34 15.35 8.06 2.30
CA LEU A 34 16.26 6.97 1.93
C LEU A 34 16.08 6.59 0.46
N VAL A 35 17.16 6.68 -0.32
CA VAL A 35 17.17 6.38 -1.75
C VAL A 35 18.33 5.45 -2.10
N ARG A 36 18.05 4.39 -2.87
CA ARG A 36 19.03 3.32 -3.15
C ARG A 36 20.18 3.72 -4.06
N THR A 37 19.91 4.59 -5.04
CA THR A 37 20.88 4.90 -6.10
C THR A 37 20.97 6.40 -6.34
N GLU A 38 22.17 6.86 -6.71
CA GLU A 38 22.46 8.25 -7.04
C GLU A 38 21.54 8.80 -8.13
N ASP A 39 21.27 8.02 -9.18
CA ASP A 39 20.41 8.48 -10.28
C ASP A 39 18.98 8.75 -9.82
N LYS A 40 18.44 7.91 -8.92
CA LYS A 40 17.13 8.16 -8.33
C LYS A 40 17.18 9.31 -7.33
N ALA A 41 18.29 9.47 -6.60
CA ALA A 41 18.49 10.57 -5.67
C ALA A 41 18.43 11.92 -6.40
N LYS A 42 19.05 12.04 -7.58
CA LYS A 42 18.96 13.24 -8.44
C LYS A 42 17.52 13.58 -8.79
N ILE A 43 16.74 12.61 -9.28
CA ILE A 43 15.32 12.82 -9.64
C ILE A 43 14.50 13.28 -8.43
N VAL A 44 14.71 12.66 -7.25
CA VAL A 44 14.01 13.07 -6.02
C VAL A 44 14.44 14.48 -5.61
N LYS A 45 15.72 14.82 -5.68
CA LYS A 45 16.26 16.12 -5.27
C LYS A 45 15.84 17.25 -6.21
N GLU A 46 15.72 16.98 -7.52
CA GLU A 46 15.17 17.91 -8.50
C GLU A 46 13.70 18.24 -8.22
N ALA A 47 12.90 17.22 -7.87
CA ALA A 47 11.49 17.40 -7.53
C ALA A 47 11.29 18.06 -6.16
N TYR A 48 12.17 17.79 -5.20
CA TYR A 48 12.08 18.26 -3.82
C TYR A 48 13.42 18.82 -3.33
N PRO A 49 13.77 20.08 -3.68
CA PRO A 49 15.08 20.66 -3.37
C PRO A 49 15.42 20.72 -1.88
N ASN A 50 14.41 20.81 -1.01
CA ASN A 50 14.59 20.93 0.44
C ASN A 50 14.67 19.58 1.17
N VAL A 51 14.42 18.46 0.47
CA VAL A 51 14.52 17.12 1.07
C VAL A 51 16.00 16.73 1.22
N ARG A 52 16.37 16.21 2.39
CA ARG A 52 17.68 15.59 2.62
C ARG A 52 17.67 14.16 2.09
N ILE A 53 18.62 13.83 1.22
CA ILE A 53 18.77 12.46 0.72
C ILE A 53 19.78 11.71 1.57
N VAL A 54 19.42 10.48 1.92
CA VAL A 54 20.33 9.49 2.51
C VAL A 54 20.43 8.33 1.52
N LEU A 55 21.65 8.00 1.11
CA LEU A 55 21.88 6.88 0.21
C LEU A 55 21.97 5.58 1.00
N GLY A 56 21.17 4.60 0.60
CA GLY A 56 21.13 3.28 1.23
C GLY A 56 19.92 2.47 0.79
N ASP A 57 19.93 1.18 1.10
CA ASP A 57 18.80 0.28 0.91
C ASP A 57 18.17 -0.12 2.25
N LEU A 58 17.20 -1.02 2.19
CA LEU A 58 16.46 -1.47 3.38
C LEU A 58 17.27 -2.44 4.25
N GLU A 59 18.45 -2.87 3.80
CA GLU A 59 19.36 -3.75 4.56
C GLU A 59 20.45 -2.92 5.27
N ALA A 60 20.53 -1.62 5.02
CA ALA A 60 21.43 -0.69 5.70
C ALA A 60 20.94 -0.37 7.14
N CYS A 61 20.92 -1.39 8.00
CA CYS A 61 20.35 -1.32 9.36
C CYS A 61 20.87 -0.15 10.19
N SER A 62 22.18 0.12 10.17
CA SER A 62 22.78 1.23 10.91
C SER A 62 22.24 2.59 10.49
N ILE A 63 22.09 2.80 9.18
CA ILE A 63 21.52 4.03 8.60
C ILE A 63 20.05 4.14 9.01
N LEU A 64 19.28 3.04 8.88
CA LEU A 64 17.87 3.03 9.24
C LEU A 64 17.64 3.34 10.72
N GLU A 65 18.43 2.74 11.61
CA GLU A 65 18.37 2.99 13.06
C GLU A 65 18.71 4.43 13.40
N GLU A 66 19.80 4.95 12.82
CA GLU A 66 20.26 6.31 13.08
C GLU A 66 19.23 7.35 12.61
N GLU A 67 18.66 7.17 11.42
CA GLU A 67 17.68 8.11 10.87
C GLU A 67 16.33 8.01 11.56
N ALA A 68 15.90 6.80 11.93
CA ALA A 68 14.69 6.60 12.71
C ALA A 68 14.80 7.23 14.11
N ALA A 69 15.96 7.16 14.77
CA ALA A 69 16.16 7.75 16.09
C ALA A 69 16.13 9.30 16.09
N LYS A 70 16.32 9.93 14.92
CA LYS A 70 16.32 11.39 14.77
C LYS A 70 14.96 11.95 14.37
N ALA A 71 14.12 11.13 13.74
CA ALA A 71 12.87 11.54 13.12
C ALA A 71 11.71 11.48 14.12
N ASP A 72 10.83 12.48 14.11
CA ASP A 72 9.61 12.43 14.92
C ASP A 72 8.57 11.51 14.27
N ILE A 73 8.60 11.39 12.95
CA ILE A 73 7.67 10.61 12.14
C ILE A 73 8.46 9.74 11.15
N VAL A 74 8.19 8.44 11.12
CA VAL A 74 8.77 7.49 10.16
C VAL A 74 7.69 6.87 9.31
N LEU A 75 7.72 7.11 8.00
CA LEU A 75 6.81 6.50 7.03
C LEU A 75 7.53 5.40 6.26
N ARG A 76 7.04 4.16 6.44
CA ARG A 76 7.51 2.91 5.82
C ARG A 76 8.99 2.61 6.13
N ALA A 77 9.30 1.45 6.73
CA ALA A 77 10.60 0.78 6.63
C ALA A 77 10.66 -0.53 7.42
N ALA A 78 11.82 -1.20 7.30
CA ALA A 78 12.16 -2.53 7.78
C ALA A 78 12.29 -2.64 9.31
N LYS A 79 12.58 -3.87 9.79
CA LYS A 79 12.77 -4.23 11.20
C LYS A 79 13.68 -3.28 11.98
N ALA A 80 14.73 -2.74 11.35
CA ALA A 80 15.71 -1.85 11.98
C ALA A 80 15.10 -0.52 12.53
N ILE A 81 13.96 -0.07 12.01
CA ILE A 81 13.29 1.15 12.49
C ILE A 81 12.85 1.05 13.94
N ALA A 82 12.40 -0.13 14.37
CA ALA A 82 11.96 -0.36 15.75
C ALA A 82 13.08 -0.01 16.74
N ALA A 83 14.31 -0.45 16.46
CA ALA A 83 15.45 -0.17 17.33
C ALA A 83 15.81 1.33 17.37
N GLY A 84 15.78 2.00 16.21
CA GLY A 84 16.02 3.44 16.14
C GLY A 84 14.98 4.26 16.91
N LEU A 85 13.69 3.99 16.69
CA LEU A 85 12.60 4.68 17.38
C LEU A 85 12.65 4.45 18.90
N VAL A 86 12.85 3.20 19.34
CA VAL A 86 12.94 2.89 20.78
C VAL A 86 14.15 3.57 21.44
N LYS A 87 15.25 3.73 20.72
CA LYS A 87 16.46 4.38 21.23
C LYS A 87 16.35 5.92 21.25
N GLY A 88 15.66 6.50 20.28
CA GLY A 88 15.62 7.96 20.06
C GLY A 88 14.51 8.71 20.79
N HIS A 89 13.52 8.00 21.33
CA HIS A 89 12.28 8.59 21.85
C HIS A 89 11.97 8.23 23.30
N SER A 90 11.09 9.01 23.91
CA SER A 90 10.63 8.87 25.30
C SER A 90 9.19 9.35 25.44
N SER A 91 8.61 9.22 26.64
CA SER A 91 7.26 9.74 26.93
C SER A 91 7.09 11.23 26.67
N ASP A 92 8.14 12.03 26.85
CA ASP A 92 8.08 13.49 26.63
C ASP A 92 8.25 13.87 25.15
N LYS A 93 8.76 12.94 24.33
CA LYS A 93 9.02 13.14 22.91
C LYS A 93 8.78 11.84 22.14
N PRO A 94 7.51 11.40 22.00
CA PRO A 94 7.21 10.13 21.35
C PRO A 94 7.58 10.14 19.87
N GLY A 95 7.97 8.97 19.36
CA GLY A 95 8.22 8.74 17.94
C GLY A 95 7.06 8.01 17.29
N TYR A 96 6.76 8.35 16.03
CA TYR A 96 5.60 7.83 15.32
C TYR A 96 6.02 6.95 14.14
N TRP A 97 5.55 5.70 14.11
CA TRP A 97 5.79 4.77 13.02
C TRP A 97 4.54 4.51 12.21
N LEU A 98 4.50 5.05 10.99
CA LEU A 98 3.44 4.81 10.01
C LEU A 98 3.92 3.71 9.06
N HIS A 99 3.60 2.47 9.41
CA HIS A 99 3.96 1.30 8.61
C HIS A 99 2.96 1.08 7.48
N THR A 100 3.45 0.83 6.27
CA THR A 100 2.62 0.39 5.15
C THR A 100 2.62 -1.14 5.10
N GLY A 101 1.51 -1.74 5.54
CA GLY A 101 1.22 -3.18 5.37
C GLY A 101 0.52 -3.44 4.04
N GLY A 102 -0.42 -4.37 4.02
CA GLY A 102 -1.28 -4.63 2.86
C GLY A 102 -2.37 -5.66 3.16
N THR A 103 -3.53 -5.54 2.53
CA THR A 103 -4.63 -6.52 2.75
C THR A 103 -4.37 -7.88 2.10
N GLY A 104 -3.23 -8.05 1.42
CA GLY A 104 -2.72 -9.37 1.04
C GLY A 104 -2.58 -10.31 2.26
N ILE A 105 -2.45 -9.77 3.47
CA ILE A 105 -2.51 -10.55 4.72
C ILE A 105 -3.81 -11.36 4.86
N LEU A 106 -4.92 -10.88 4.29
CA LEU A 106 -6.24 -11.50 4.38
C LEU A 106 -6.40 -12.70 3.43
N THR A 107 -5.48 -12.90 2.48
CA THR A 107 -5.57 -14.01 1.52
C THR A 107 -5.04 -15.32 2.08
N TYR A 108 -4.59 -15.35 3.34
CA TYR A 108 -3.91 -16.51 3.93
C TYR A 108 -4.75 -17.79 3.91
N THR A 109 -6.10 -17.70 3.93
CA THR A 109 -6.97 -18.88 3.77
C THR A 109 -6.97 -19.40 2.36
N ASP A 110 -6.99 -18.51 1.36
CA ASP A 110 -7.02 -18.89 -0.05
C ASP A 110 -5.64 -19.35 -0.55
N SER A 111 -4.57 -18.86 0.07
CA SER A 111 -3.20 -19.32 -0.21
C SER A 111 -2.87 -20.67 0.43
N LYS A 112 -3.69 -21.17 1.37
CA LYS A 112 -3.53 -22.52 1.93
C LYS A 112 -3.89 -23.58 0.90
N ASP A 113 -3.41 -24.79 1.15
CA ASP A 113 -3.67 -25.98 0.32
C ASP A 113 -3.38 -25.73 -1.17
N ASP A 114 -2.27 -25.04 -1.44
CA ASP A 114 -1.78 -24.74 -2.78
C ASP A 114 -2.83 -24.07 -3.70
N PHE A 115 -3.56 -23.12 -3.13
CA PHE A 115 -4.56 -22.31 -3.85
C PHE A 115 -5.74 -23.12 -4.43
N ALA A 116 -6.13 -24.22 -3.77
CA ALA A 116 -7.23 -25.09 -4.23
C ALA A 116 -8.60 -24.37 -4.38
N GLY A 117 -8.76 -23.19 -3.78
CA GLY A 117 -9.98 -22.38 -3.80
C GLY A 117 -10.04 -21.26 -4.84
N LEU A 118 -9.07 -21.16 -5.77
CA LEU A 118 -8.95 -20.02 -6.67
C LEU A 118 -10.26 -19.66 -7.39
N GLY A 119 -10.54 -18.36 -7.42
CA GLY A 119 -11.67 -17.77 -8.12
C GLY A 119 -13.01 -17.97 -7.43
N LYS A 120 -13.09 -18.70 -6.31
CA LYS A 120 -14.32 -18.81 -5.51
C LYS A 120 -14.50 -17.57 -4.64
N TRP A 121 -15.76 -17.22 -4.39
CA TRP A 121 -16.12 -16.15 -3.47
C TRP A 121 -16.21 -16.65 -2.03
N THR A 122 -16.00 -15.76 -1.06
CA THR A 122 -16.20 -16.05 0.36
C THR A 122 -16.99 -14.93 1.04
N ASP A 123 -17.80 -15.30 2.04
CA ASP A 123 -18.53 -14.34 2.89
C ASP A 123 -17.64 -13.67 3.95
N LYS A 124 -16.44 -14.23 4.20
CA LYS A 124 -15.53 -13.74 5.23
C LYS A 124 -15.07 -12.32 4.90
N GLU A 125 -15.23 -11.45 5.87
CA GLU A 125 -14.83 -10.06 5.83
C GLU A 125 -14.21 -9.70 7.19
N TYR A 126 -13.19 -8.84 7.15
CA TYR A 126 -12.50 -8.36 8.34
C TYR A 126 -12.84 -6.89 8.58
N ASN A 127 -12.76 -6.41 9.82
CA ASN A 127 -13.09 -5.03 10.17
C ASN A 127 -11.97 -4.43 11.02
N ASP A 128 -11.41 -3.29 10.58
CA ASP A 128 -10.27 -2.65 11.24
C ASP A 128 -10.63 -1.94 12.57
N LEU A 129 -11.92 -1.75 12.85
CA LEU A 129 -12.45 -1.14 14.05
C LEU A 129 -12.96 -2.16 15.06
N SER A 130 -14.11 -2.80 14.78
CA SER A 130 -14.77 -3.74 15.69
C SER A 130 -14.11 -5.12 15.71
N GLY A 131 -13.31 -5.45 14.69
CA GLY A 131 -12.65 -6.75 14.51
C GLY A 131 -11.12 -6.69 14.61
N VAL A 132 -10.55 -5.60 15.15
CA VAL A 132 -9.10 -5.37 15.16
C VAL A 132 -8.30 -6.48 15.88
N GLU A 133 -8.89 -7.11 16.90
CA GLU A 133 -8.24 -8.22 17.61
C GLU A 133 -7.99 -9.42 16.68
N GLU A 134 -8.90 -9.69 15.73
CA GLU A 134 -8.71 -10.74 14.74
C GLU A 134 -7.54 -10.40 13.80
N LEU A 135 -7.43 -9.13 13.38
CA LEU A 135 -6.37 -8.67 12.47
C LEU A 135 -4.98 -8.75 13.11
N THR A 136 -4.90 -8.34 14.38
CA THR A 136 -3.64 -8.31 15.11
C THR A 136 -3.17 -9.70 15.57
N SER A 137 -4.01 -10.73 15.43
CA SER A 137 -3.73 -12.13 15.78
C SER A 137 -3.70 -13.10 14.59
N LEU A 138 -3.66 -12.60 13.35
CA LEU A 138 -3.54 -13.46 12.15
C LEU A 138 -2.28 -14.35 12.19
N PRO A 139 -2.31 -15.53 11.53
CA PRO A 139 -1.21 -16.50 11.54
C PRO A 139 0.12 -15.93 11.01
N ASP A 140 1.24 -16.44 11.53
CA ASP A 140 2.60 -15.97 11.16
C ASP A 140 2.92 -16.18 9.67
N GLU A 141 2.28 -17.15 9.01
CA GLU A 141 2.42 -17.43 7.56
C GLU A 141 1.61 -16.47 6.68
N ALA A 142 0.72 -15.66 7.27
CA ALA A 142 -0.04 -14.68 6.51
C ALA A 142 0.91 -13.64 5.88
N PHE A 143 0.62 -13.24 4.64
CA PHE A 143 1.47 -12.30 3.92
C PHE A 143 1.58 -10.97 4.68
N HIS A 144 2.75 -10.32 4.65
CA HIS A 144 3.10 -9.14 5.47
C HIS A 144 3.23 -9.34 6.99
N ARG A 145 2.73 -10.44 7.57
CA ARG A 145 2.69 -10.64 9.04
C ARG A 145 4.07 -10.56 9.69
N ASN A 146 5.11 -10.99 8.97
CA ASN A 146 6.50 -10.98 9.42
C ASN A 146 7.01 -9.59 9.85
N ILE A 147 6.47 -8.51 9.28
CA ILE A 147 6.81 -7.13 9.68
C ILE A 147 5.71 -6.51 10.54
N ASP A 148 4.43 -6.73 10.20
CA ASP A 148 3.29 -6.23 10.99
C ASP A 148 3.39 -6.59 12.47
N LYS A 149 3.81 -7.83 12.77
CA LYS A 149 4.01 -8.30 14.15
C LYS A 149 5.07 -7.49 14.89
N ILE A 150 6.15 -7.09 14.23
CA ILE A 150 7.21 -6.27 14.81
C ILE A 150 6.66 -4.88 15.15
N VAL A 151 5.91 -4.27 14.22
CA VAL A 151 5.29 -2.94 14.41
C VAL A 151 4.30 -2.94 15.58
N LEU A 152 3.45 -3.97 15.66
CA LEU A 152 2.52 -4.14 16.78
C LEU A 152 3.25 -4.35 18.09
N GLU A 153 4.23 -5.26 18.13
CA GLU A 153 5.01 -5.53 19.34
C GLU A 153 5.76 -4.29 19.83
N THR A 154 6.33 -3.48 18.93
CA THR A 154 6.98 -2.21 19.29
C THR A 154 5.99 -1.24 19.94
N GLY A 155 4.82 -1.03 19.32
CA GLY A 155 3.79 -0.14 19.86
C GLY A 155 3.11 -0.63 21.13
N ILE A 156 3.22 -1.93 21.45
CA ILE A 156 2.73 -2.51 22.71
C ILE A 156 3.80 -2.40 23.81
N LYS A 157 5.04 -2.83 23.52
CA LYS A 157 6.13 -2.91 24.51
C LYS A 157 6.70 -1.54 24.88
N HIS A 158 6.63 -0.57 23.97
CA HIS A 158 7.20 0.76 24.13
C HIS A 158 6.14 1.84 23.92
N ALA A 159 4.89 1.59 24.36
CA ALA A 159 3.74 2.45 24.11
C ALA A 159 3.89 3.88 24.68
N ASP A 160 4.73 4.06 25.68
CA ASP A 160 5.09 5.36 26.25
C ASP A 160 5.98 6.19 25.30
N ALA A 161 6.92 5.55 24.60
CA ALA A 161 7.90 6.24 23.75
C ALA A 161 7.60 6.16 22.24
N VAL A 162 6.88 5.14 21.78
CA VAL A 162 6.69 4.85 20.36
C VAL A 162 5.23 4.56 20.06
N LYS A 163 4.63 5.36 19.18
CA LYS A 163 3.27 5.18 18.67
C LYS A 163 3.35 4.55 17.29
N THR A 164 2.72 3.40 17.10
CA THR A 164 2.76 2.68 15.82
C THR A 164 1.38 2.58 15.20
N VAL A 165 1.32 2.59 13.87
CA VAL A 165 0.12 2.31 13.10
C VAL A 165 0.48 1.56 11.83
N ILE A 166 -0.30 0.54 11.50
CA ILE A 166 -0.21 -0.22 10.26
C ILE A 166 -1.34 0.23 9.35
N VAL A 167 -0.99 0.73 8.18
CA VAL A 167 -1.93 1.09 7.11
C VAL A 167 -1.89 -0.02 6.07
N CYS A 168 -3.00 -0.73 5.92
CA CYS A 168 -3.17 -1.87 5.03
C CYS A 168 -4.05 -1.49 3.83
N PRO A 169 -3.45 -1.06 2.71
CA PRO A 169 -4.18 -0.84 1.48
C PRO A 169 -4.51 -2.15 0.76
N PRO A 170 -5.65 -2.20 0.04
CA PRO A 170 -6.03 -3.32 -0.80
C PRO A 170 -5.51 -3.13 -2.22
N THR A 171 -6.30 -3.41 -3.26
CA THR A 171 -5.87 -3.13 -4.63
C THR A 171 -5.76 -1.63 -4.87
N ILE A 172 -4.52 -1.16 -5.02
CA ILE A 172 -4.21 0.26 -5.24
C ILE A 172 -4.18 0.57 -6.73
N TYR A 173 -4.90 1.62 -7.14
CA TYR A 173 -4.98 2.08 -8.53
C TYR A 173 -4.83 3.61 -8.66
N GLY A 174 -4.79 4.09 -9.89
CA GLY A 174 -4.63 5.51 -10.21
C GLY A 174 -3.18 5.92 -10.47
N LYS A 175 -2.97 6.98 -11.25
CA LYS A 175 -1.61 7.46 -11.56
C LYS A 175 -0.95 8.05 -10.31
N GLY A 176 0.19 7.49 -9.93
CA GLY A 176 1.00 8.03 -8.82
C GLY A 176 1.62 9.38 -9.18
N ARG A 177 1.68 10.28 -8.20
CA ARG A 177 2.18 11.66 -8.30
C ARG A 177 3.61 11.83 -7.79
N GLY A 178 4.20 10.77 -7.23
CA GLY A 178 5.61 10.73 -6.85
C GLY A 178 6.56 10.90 -8.04
N SER A 179 7.79 11.32 -7.77
CA SER A 179 8.75 11.74 -8.82
C SER A 179 9.33 10.60 -9.66
N VAL A 180 9.25 9.34 -9.21
CA VAL A 180 9.88 8.19 -9.89
C VAL A 180 8.85 7.17 -10.39
N ALA A 181 8.23 6.40 -9.50
CA ALA A 181 7.28 5.36 -9.89
C ALA A 181 5.83 5.87 -9.80
N GLY A 182 5.16 6.01 -10.95
CA GLY A 182 3.74 6.36 -11.04
C GLY A 182 2.80 5.19 -11.32
N ARG A 183 3.34 3.97 -11.45
CA ARG A 183 2.59 2.77 -11.87
C ARG A 183 2.29 1.87 -10.67
N GLY A 184 1.02 1.47 -10.54
CA GLY A 184 0.58 0.45 -9.58
C GLY A 184 0.99 -0.96 -9.99
N ARG A 185 0.35 -1.96 -9.36
CA ARG A 185 0.68 -3.38 -9.56
C ARG A 185 -0.48 -4.20 -10.11
N GLN A 186 -1.36 -4.74 -9.27
CA GLN A 186 -2.33 -5.79 -9.64
C GLN A 186 -3.16 -5.42 -10.89
N VAL A 187 -3.89 -4.30 -10.87
CA VAL A 187 -4.72 -3.87 -12.00
C VAL A 187 -3.90 -3.46 -13.24
N TYR A 188 -2.68 -2.98 -13.04
CA TYR A 188 -1.78 -2.60 -14.13
C TYR A 188 -1.17 -3.83 -14.82
N GLU A 189 -0.81 -4.88 -14.07
CA GLU A 189 -0.42 -6.17 -14.64
C GLU A 189 -1.59 -6.85 -15.37
N LEU A 190 -2.82 -6.72 -14.83
CA LEU A 190 -4.03 -7.20 -15.51
C LEU A 190 -4.23 -6.49 -16.86
N ALA A 191 -4.19 -5.16 -16.88
CA ALA A 191 -4.28 -4.37 -18.10
C ALA A 191 -3.16 -4.72 -19.10
N LYS A 192 -1.92 -4.86 -18.62
CA LYS A 192 -0.78 -5.28 -19.45
C LYS A 192 -0.99 -6.69 -20.04
N LEU A 193 -1.49 -7.65 -19.27
CA LEU A 193 -1.80 -9.00 -19.75
C LEU A 193 -2.86 -8.93 -20.85
N VAL A 194 -3.98 -8.26 -20.60
CA VAL A 194 -5.05 -8.07 -21.60
C VAL A 194 -4.50 -7.47 -22.89
N LEU A 195 -3.68 -6.42 -22.78
CA LEU A 195 -3.10 -5.73 -23.93
C LEU A 195 -2.09 -6.58 -24.70
N THR A 196 -1.34 -7.46 -24.04
CA THR A 196 -0.27 -8.25 -24.67
C THR A 196 -0.76 -9.59 -25.19
N LYS A 197 -1.59 -10.29 -24.41
CA LYS A 197 -2.14 -11.61 -24.76
C LYS A 197 -3.46 -11.53 -25.53
N LYS A 198 -4.09 -10.36 -25.59
CA LYS A 198 -5.32 -10.08 -26.36
C LYS A 198 -6.53 -10.94 -25.93
N TYR A 199 -6.60 -11.28 -24.65
CA TYR A 199 -7.76 -11.96 -24.04
C TYR A 199 -7.97 -11.46 -22.60
N ILE A 200 -9.16 -11.69 -22.05
CA ILE A 200 -9.52 -11.39 -20.66
C ILE A 200 -9.18 -12.60 -19.78
N PRO A 201 -8.20 -12.51 -18.87
CA PRO A 201 -7.85 -13.60 -17.99
C PRO A 201 -8.88 -13.79 -16.88
N ILE A 202 -9.36 -15.03 -16.73
CA ILE A 202 -10.25 -15.45 -15.64
C ILE A 202 -9.57 -16.57 -14.85
N ILE A 203 -9.31 -16.33 -13.57
CA ILE A 203 -8.74 -17.34 -12.66
C ILE A 203 -9.88 -18.06 -11.92
N GLY A 204 -9.90 -19.40 -12.02
CA GLY A 204 -10.95 -20.23 -11.43
C GLY A 204 -12.34 -19.79 -11.88
N ASP A 205 -13.27 -19.62 -10.93
CA ASP A 205 -14.62 -19.14 -11.24
C ASP A 205 -14.70 -17.62 -11.50
N GLY A 206 -13.60 -16.87 -11.29
CA GLY A 206 -13.55 -15.41 -11.46
C GLY A 206 -14.37 -14.61 -10.44
N LYS A 207 -14.82 -15.22 -9.35
CA LYS A 207 -15.70 -14.63 -8.33
C LYS A 207 -14.98 -14.11 -7.08
N ALA A 208 -13.65 -14.18 -7.06
CA ALA A 208 -12.85 -13.71 -5.94
C ALA A 208 -13.00 -12.18 -5.78
N ARG A 209 -13.06 -11.70 -4.54
CA ARG A 209 -13.41 -10.29 -4.24
C ARG A 209 -12.33 -9.56 -3.46
N TRP A 210 -12.06 -8.33 -3.86
CA TRP A 210 -11.11 -7.44 -3.20
C TRP A 210 -11.69 -6.05 -3.01
N ASN A 211 -11.29 -5.39 -1.93
CA ASN A 211 -11.45 -3.95 -1.86
C ASN A 211 -10.48 -3.23 -2.82
N SER A 212 -10.74 -1.96 -3.10
CA SER A 212 -9.84 -1.14 -3.90
C SER A 212 -9.73 0.28 -3.36
N ILE A 213 -8.62 0.96 -3.65
CA ILE A 213 -8.40 2.36 -3.27
C ILE A 213 -7.55 3.09 -4.30
N HIS A 214 -7.92 4.35 -4.59
CA HIS A 214 -7.08 5.21 -5.41
C HIS A 214 -5.85 5.68 -4.60
N VAL A 215 -4.65 5.68 -5.19
CA VAL A 215 -3.40 6.03 -4.51
C VAL A 215 -3.43 7.42 -3.85
N ALA A 216 -4.15 8.37 -4.46
CA ALA A 216 -4.31 9.71 -3.89
C ALA A 216 -5.13 9.74 -2.60
N ASP A 217 -6.19 8.93 -2.49
CA ASP A 217 -6.98 8.81 -1.26
C ASP A 217 -6.20 8.04 -0.18
N LEU A 218 -5.39 7.05 -0.58
CA LEU A 218 -4.47 6.37 0.34
C LEU A 218 -3.43 7.33 0.93
N SER A 219 -2.84 8.20 0.12
CA SER A 219 -1.88 9.21 0.58
C SER A 219 -2.51 10.20 1.57
N GLU A 220 -3.81 10.50 1.46
CA GLU A 220 -4.54 11.34 2.42
C GLU A 220 -4.56 10.71 3.82
N VAL A 221 -4.64 9.39 3.93
CA VAL A 221 -4.54 8.69 5.24
C VAL A 221 -3.16 8.89 5.87
N PHE A 222 -2.09 8.76 5.08
CA PHE A 222 -0.73 9.02 5.58
C PHE A 222 -0.51 10.48 5.99
N LEU A 223 -1.07 11.43 5.23
CA LEU A 223 -1.06 12.85 5.59
C LEU A 223 -1.75 13.08 6.94
N LEU A 224 -2.99 12.60 7.09
CA LEU A 224 -3.77 12.79 8.32
C LEU A 224 -3.11 12.14 9.54
N LEU A 225 -2.53 10.94 9.38
CA LEU A 225 -1.77 10.29 10.44
C LEU A 225 -0.50 11.07 10.80
N ALA A 226 0.22 11.61 9.81
CA ALA A 226 1.41 12.41 10.05
C ALA A 226 1.07 13.74 10.75
N GLU A 227 -0.05 14.38 10.40
CA GLU A 227 -0.56 15.57 11.09
C GLU A 227 -0.94 15.27 12.55
N LYS A 228 -1.57 14.12 12.81
CA LYS A 228 -1.83 13.64 14.18
C LYS A 228 -0.54 13.39 14.95
N ALA A 229 0.45 12.77 14.32
CA ALA A 229 1.77 12.56 14.91
C ALA A 229 2.48 13.90 15.23
N ALA A 230 2.42 14.89 14.33
CA ALA A 230 2.97 16.21 14.55
C ALA A 230 2.31 16.96 15.72
N GLN A 231 1.05 16.63 16.04
CA GLN A 231 0.31 17.13 17.20
C GLN A 231 0.57 16.32 18.47
N GLN A 232 1.47 15.34 18.43
CA GLN A 232 1.72 14.40 19.51
C GLN A 232 0.45 13.67 19.98
N ASP A 233 -0.45 13.33 19.05
CA ASP A 233 -1.66 12.56 19.36
C ASP A 233 -1.28 11.18 19.93
N GLU A 234 -1.92 10.78 21.03
CA GLU A 234 -1.69 9.49 21.67
C GLU A 234 -2.96 8.64 21.76
N ASN A 235 -3.95 8.89 20.90
CA ASN A 235 -5.22 8.19 20.93
C ASN A 235 -5.00 6.67 20.78
N PRO A 236 -5.34 5.84 21.79
CA PRO A 236 -5.12 4.39 21.73
C PRO A 236 -5.99 3.70 20.67
N GLU A 237 -6.97 4.41 20.10
CA GLU A 237 -7.75 3.94 18.95
C GLU A 237 -7.06 4.17 17.60
N LEU A 238 -6.01 4.99 17.54
CA LEU A 238 -5.21 5.20 16.32
C LEU A 238 -3.86 4.50 16.40
N TRP A 239 -3.31 4.35 17.61
CA TRP A 239 -1.91 3.95 17.81
C TRP A 239 -1.76 2.67 18.62
N GLY A 240 -0.62 2.00 18.44
CA GLY A 240 -0.19 0.85 19.21
C GLY A 240 -1.03 -0.40 18.93
N ALA A 241 -1.55 -1.03 19.99
CA ALA A 241 -2.26 -2.31 19.91
C ALA A 241 -3.48 -2.28 18.95
N LYS A 242 -4.14 -1.13 18.80
CA LYS A 242 -5.28 -0.96 17.88
C LYS A 242 -4.93 -0.19 16.61
N GLY A 243 -3.66 0.19 16.43
CA GLY A 243 -3.17 0.92 15.27
C GLY A 243 -3.10 0.05 14.03
N TYR A 244 -4.25 -0.38 13.53
CA TYR A 244 -4.39 -1.18 12.31
C TYR A 244 -5.55 -0.58 11.49
N ILE A 245 -5.24 -0.09 10.29
CA ILE A 245 -6.15 0.70 9.46
C ILE A 245 -6.25 0.08 8.09
N PHE A 246 -7.47 -0.25 7.66
CA PHE A 246 -7.75 -0.51 6.24
C PHE A 246 -8.04 0.79 5.50
N THR A 247 -7.80 0.77 4.20
CA THR A 247 -8.02 1.93 3.33
C THR A 247 -8.73 1.48 2.07
N GLU A 248 -10.06 1.46 2.09
CA GLU A 248 -10.87 1.08 0.93
C GLU A 248 -11.79 2.21 0.45
N ASN A 249 -12.22 2.14 -0.80
CA ASN A 249 -13.27 2.96 -1.40
C ASN A 249 -14.07 2.09 -2.38
N GLY A 250 -14.61 0.97 -1.89
CA GLY A 250 -15.38 0.01 -2.65
C GLY A 250 -14.77 -1.39 -2.71
N GLU A 251 -15.56 -2.32 -3.25
CA GLU A 251 -15.25 -3.73 -3.46
C GLU A 251 -15.49 -4.08 -4.94
N HIS A 252 -14.62 -4.90 -5.52
CA HIS A 252 -14.75 -5.42 -6.88
C HIS A 252 -14.64 -6.94 -6.89
N VAL A 253 -15.29 -7.55 -7.89
CA VAL A 253 -15.10 -8.95 -8.26
C VAL A 253 -14.04 -9.00 -9.36
N TRP A 254 -12.99 -9.80 -9.18
CA TRP A 254 -11.86 -9.83 -10.12
C TRP A 254 -12.25 -10.18 -11.56
N GLY A 255 -13.12 -11.17 -11.75
CA GLY A 255 -13.60 -11.54 -13.09
C GLY A 255 -14.39 -10.42 -13.75
N ASP A 256 -15.19 -9.66 -13.00
CA ASP A 256 -15.96 -8.54 -13.54
C ASP A 256 -15.06 -7.35 -13.88
N LEU A 257 -14.07 -7.05 -13.04
CA LEU A 257 -13.06 -6.04 -13.34
C LEU A 257 -12.23 -6.42 -14.57
N ALA A 258 -11.83 -7.68 -14.71
CA ALA A 258 -11.09 -8.17 -15.88
C ALA A 258 -11.93 -8.04 -17.16
N ARG A 259 -13.22 -8.39 -17.11
CA ARG A 259 -14.17 -8.19 -18.22
C ARG A 259 -14.32 -6.73 -18.58
N HIS A 260 -14.46 -5.85 -17.58
CA HIS A 260 -14.56 -4.40 -17.80
C HIS A 260 -13.32 -3.86 -18.50
N ILE A 261 -12.12 -4.19 -18.00
CA ILE A 261 -10.84 -3.81 -18.61
C ILE A 261 -10.73 -4.32 -20.06
N GLY A 262 -11.12 -5.57 -20.33
CA GLY A 262 -11.10 -6.11 -21.69
C GLY A 262 -12.07 -5.41 -22.64
N ARG A 263 -13.28 -5.10 -22.19
CA ARG A 263 -14.27 -4.34 -22.98
C ARG A 263 -13.77 -2.95 -23.30
N GLU A 264 -13.19 -2.25 -22.31
CA GLU A 264 -12.60 -0.93 -22.52
C GLU A 264 -11.38 -1.00 -23.46
N ALA A 265 -10.54 -2.03 -23.34
CA ALA A 265 -9.40 -2.22 -24.24
C ALA A 265 -9.85 -2.42 -25.70
N ALA A 266 -10.93 -3.18 -25.93
CA ALA A 266 -11.51 -3.36 -27.25
C ALA A 266 -12.16 -2.07 -27.77
N ARG A 267 -12.91 -1.35 -26.91
CA ARG A 267 -13.53 -0.06 -27.23
C ARG A 267 -12.50 1.00 -27.64
N LEU A 268 -11.33 1.01 -27.00
CA LEU A 268 -10.20 1.88 -27.32
C LEU A 268 -9.40 1.42 -28.56
N GLY A 269 -9.74 0.27 -29.15
CA GLY A 269 -9.04 -0.28 -30.32
C GLY A 269 -7.68 -0.89 -30.03
N TYR A 270 -7.37 -1.18 -28.76
CA TYR A 270 -6.07 -1.75 -28.36
C TYR A 270 -6.02 -3.27 -28.50
N ILE A 271 -7.18 -3.94 -28.52
CA ILE A 271 -7.33 -5.37 -28.80
C ILE A 271 -8.50 -5.57 -29.79
N PRO A 272 -8.49 -6.64 -30.61
CA PRO A 272 -9.53 -6.84 -31.62
C PRO A 272 -10.89 -7.20 -31.04
N GLU A 273 -10.91 -7.99 -29.96
CA GLU A 273 -12.13 -8.42 -29.29
C GLU A 273 -11.88 -8.68 -27.80
N ALA A 274 -12.94 -8.60 -26.99
CA ALA A 274 -12.93 -8.84 -25.56
C ALA A 274 -13.31 -10.30 -25.25
N LYS A 275 -12.46 -11.25 -25.65
CA LYS A 275 -12.70 -12.68 -25.43
C LYS A 275 -12.10 -13.16 -24.11
N GLU A 276 -12.89 -13.90 -23.32
CA GLU A 276 -12.43 -14.52 -22.07
C GLU A 276 -11.57 -15.77 -22.32
N GLY A 277 -10.60 -15.99 -21.44
CA GLY A 277 -9.74 -17.17 -21.40
C GLY A 277 -9.39 -17.54 -19.96
N ALA A 278 -9.35 -18.83 -19.68
CA ALA A 278 -8.92 -19.32 -18.38
C ALA A 278 -7.42 -19.03 -18.18
N LEU A 279 -7.06 -18.57 -16.98
CA LEU A 279 -5.67 -18.40 -16.55
C LEU A 279 -5.44 -19.34 -15.35
N GLY A 280 -4.60 -20.35 -15.55
CA GLY A 280 -4.25 -21.31 -14.49
C GLY A 280 -3.33 -20.69 -13.43
N LYS A 281 -3.25 -21.32 -12.25
CA LYS A 281 -2.38 -20.87 -11.14
C LYS A 281 -0.91 -20.69 -11.59
N ASP A 282 -0.33 -21.72 -12.19
CA ASP A 282 1.10 -21.71 -12.57
C ASP A 282 1.36 -20.67 -13.67
N GLU A 283 0.45 -20.54 -14.63
CA GLU A 283 0.51 -19.51 -15.68
C GLU A 283 0.37 -18.10 -15.09
N ALA A 284 -0.50 -17.90 -14.09
CA ALA A 284 -0.62 -16.63 -13.37
C ALA A 284 0.70 -16.29 -12.66
N LEU A 285 1.28 -17.24 -11.93
CA LEU A 285 2.56 -17.06 -11.25
C LEU A 285 3.70 -16.74 -12.22
N GLU A 286 3.76 -17.39 -13.38
CA GLU A 286 4.74 -17.09 -14.43
C GLU A 286 4.53 -15.68 -15.01
N GLN A 287 3.27 -15.30 -15.21
CA GLN A 287 2.90 -14.06 -15.90
C GLN A 287 3.17 -12.80 -15.06
N ALA A 288 2.86 -12.82 -13.75
CA ALA A 288 3.12 -11.69 -12.86
C ALA A 288 3.27 -12.07 -11.37
N GLY A 289 3.58 -13.31 -11.03
CA GLY A 289 3.80 -13.74 -9.65
C GLY A 289 2.56 -13.57 -8.77
N PHE A 290 2.76 -12.99 -7.57
CA PHE A 290 1.68 -12.78 -6.61
C PHE A 290 0.58 -11.87 -7.19
N GLU A 291 0.95 -10.86 -7.98
CA GLU A 291 0.01 -9.92 -8.56
C GLU A 291 -1.06 -10.62 -9.40
N ALA A 292 -0.68 -11.58 -10.24
CA ALA A 292 -1.65 -12.30 -11.07
C ALA A 292 -2.41 -13.38 -10.29
N VAL A 293 -1.74 -14.20 -9.46
CA VAL A 293 -2.46 -15.22 -8.68
C VAL A 293 -3.47 -14.59 -7.71
N SER A 294 -3.20 -13.37 -7.23
CA SER A 294 -4.09 -12.63 -6.34
C SER A 294 -5.47 -12.34 -6.93
N TRP A 295 -5.62 -12.36 -8.26
CA TRP A 295 -6.93 -12.20 -8.93
C TRP A 295 -7.89 -13.37 -8.67
N GLY A 296 -7.38 -14.49 -8.16
CA GLY A 296 -8.19 -15.62 -7.71
C GLY A 296 -8.37 -15.69 -6.20
N LEU A 297 -7.86 -14.75 -5.42
CA LEU A 297 -7.92 -14.75 -3.95
C LEU A 297 -8.92 -13.71 -3.43
N ASN A 298 -9.38 -13.86 -2.20
CA ASN A 298 -10.29 -12.94 -1.53
C ASN A 298 -9.53 -12.10 -0.50
N SER A 299 -9.80 -10.79 -0.52
CA SER A 299 -9.22 -9.83 0.43
C SER A 299 -10.25 -8.75 0.73
N ARG A 300 -11.06 -9.00 1.76
CA ARG A 300 -12.24 -8.20 2.08
C ARG A 300 -12.08 -7.60 3.48
N GLY A 301 -11.88 -6.29 3.55
CA GLY A 301 -11.68 -5.52 4.76
C GLY A 301 -12.54 -4.26 4.78
N LYS A 302 -13.25 -4.02 5.89
CA LYS A 302 -13.99 -2.79 6.16
C LYS A 302 -13.09 -1.74 6.79
N ALA A 303 -12.94 -0.60 6.12
CA ALA A 303 -12.18 0.56 6.60
C ALA A 303 -13.07 1.53 7.38
N GLU A 304 -13.18 1.31 8.69
CA GLU A 304 -13.98 2.15 9.58
C GLU A 304 -13.11 3.05 10.48
N ARG A 305 -11.91 2.57 10.86
CA ARG A 305 -11.04 3.27 11.82
C ARG A 305 -10.56 4.63 11.32
N ALA A 306 -10.02 4.70 10.10
CA ALA A 306 -9.58 5.98 9.52
C ALA A 306 -10.74 6.96 9.33
N ARG A 307 -11.93 6.48 8.93
CA ARG A 307 -13.13 7.34 8.80
C ARG A 307 -13.51 7.96 10.13
N LYS A 308 -13.54 7.13 11.18
CA LYS A 308 -13.98 7.52 12.51
C LYS A 308 -13.01 8.47 13.21
N TYR A 309 -11.71 8.16 13.17
CA TYR A 309 -10.73 8.86 14.02
C TYR A 309 -9.85 9.87 13.27
N LEU A 310 -9.82 9.82 11.93
CA LEU A 310 -9.13 10.82 11.10
C LEU A 310 -10.09 11.70 10.31
N GLY A 311 -11.39 11.39 10.28
CA GLY A 311 -12.35 12.07 9.40
C GLY A 311 -12.10 11.78 7.92
N TRP A 312 -11.34 10.73 7.60
CA TRP A 312 -10.92 10.41 6.25
C TRP A 312 -12.12 9.98 5.39
N THR A 313 -12.28 10.63 4.25
CA THR A 313 -13.32 10.32 3.25
C THR A 313 -12.67 10.28 1.87
N PRO A 314 -12.55 9.10 1.22
CA PRO A 314 -12.02 8.97 -0.12
C PRO A 314 -12.94 9.66 -1.13
N LYS A 315 -12.35 10.30 -2.13
CA LYS A 315 -13.07 11.17 -3.09
C LYS A 315 -12.76 10.85 -4.54
N GLN A 316 -11.80 9.97 -4.81
CA GLN A 316 -11.42 9.65 -6.18
C GLN A 316 -12.41 8.68 -6.82
N ASN A 317 -12.38 8.65 -8.15
CA ASN A 317 -13.18 7.76 -8.97
C ASN A 317 -12.89 6.28 -8.65
N SER A 318 -13.83 5.40 -9.00
CA SER A 318 -13.66 3.96 -8.81
C SER A 318 -12.58 3.37 -9.71
N ILE A 319 -12.19 2.12 -9.43
CA ILE A 319 -11.20 1.39 -10.23
C ILE A 319 -11.71 1.15 -11.67
N GLU A 320 -13.01 0.96 -11.84
CA GLU A 320 -13.67 0.78 -13.14
C GLU A 320 -13.64 2.07 -13.96
N ASP A 321 -13.90 3.22 -13.33
CA ASP A 321 -13.86 4.53 -13.99
C ASP A 321 -12.43 4.93 -14.38
N GLU A 322 -11.42 4.45 -13.65
CA GLU A 322 -10.00 4.70 -13.95
C GLU A 322 -9.44 3.72 -15.01
N ALA A 323 -10.14 2.62 -15.32
CA ALA A 323 -9.68 1.58 -16.24
C ALA A 323 -9.25 2.09 -17.63
N PRO A 324 -9.97 3.01 -18.31
CA PRO A 324 -9.53 3.55 -19.60
C PRO A 324 -8.16 4.25 -19.51
N LYS A 325 -7.93 5.03 -18.45
CA LYS A 325 -6.65 5.74 -18.24
C LYS A 325 -5.51 4.75 -17.92
N ILE A 326 -5.79 3.70 -17.16
CA ILE A 326 -4.83 2.62 -16.89
C ILE A 326 -4.42 1.94 -18.20
N LEU A 327 -5.40 1.61 -19.06
CA LEU A 327 -5.16 1.02 -20.37
C LEU A 327 -4.33 1.92 -21.28
N GLU A 328 -4.65 3.21 -21.36
CA GLU A 328 -3.86 4.18 -22.13
C GLU A 328 -2.40 4.26 -21.64
N GLN A 329 -2.19 4.27 -20.32
CA GLN A 329 -0.85 4.30 -19.72
C GLN A 329 -0.05 3.05 -20.06
N GLU A 330 -0.65 1.87 -19.90
CA GLU A 330 0.01 0.60 -20.20
C GLU A 330 0.24 0.43 -21.71
N HIS A 331 -0.70 0.84 -22.56
CA HIS A 331 -0.55 0.80 -24.01
C HIS A 331 0.63 1.67 -24.47
N LYS A 332 0.71 2.91 -24.00
CA LYS A 332 1.84 3.82 -24.28
C LYS A 332 3.18 3.26 -23.77
N ARG A 333 3.16 2.57 -22.62
CA ARG A 333 4.36 1.94 -22.04
C ARG A 333 4.85 0.75 -22.87
N LEU A 334 3.95 -0.03 -23.45
CA LEU A 334 4.28 -1.20 -24.29
C LEU A 334 4.80 -0.85 -25.69
N GLN A 335 4.66 0.42 -26.11
CA GLN A 335 5.16 0.91 -27.39
C GLN A 335 6.59 1.48 -27.34
N LYS A 336 7.19 1.59 -26.14
CA LYS A 336 8.53 2.13 -25.92
C LYS A 336 9.56 1.01 -25.81
#